data_AF-A0A9E2KM62-F1
#
_entry.id   AF-A0A9E2KM62-F1
#
_cell.length_a   1.000
_cell.length_b   1.000
_cell.length_c   1.000
_cell.angle_alpha   90.00
_cell.angle_beta   90.00
_cell.angle_gamma   90.00
#
_symmetry.space_group_name_H-M   'P 1'
#
loop_
_entity.id
_entity.type
_entity.pdbx_description
1 polymer ?
#
loop_
_entity_poly.entity_id
_entity_poly.type
_entity_poly.pdbx_seq_one_letter_code
_entity_poly.pdbx_strand_id
1 'polypeptide(L)'
;MGLFGGKTACAVCGEKESKHLCTEIADGTLCPQCARYCIQSPLASVAAVRQAREENHRRFQQFHETKVLTQTLGGSIFVDLDHRLCYLSGQKKPKVEPLVFQFSEVEGYQLERVGEKTVTKTKGGLTRAVVGGALFGSAGAIVGASTAKTETKTTGGISILSVALNLGGLKTRVQLASPPLGAGTLLDSMMELGEEG
;
A
#
# COMPACT_ATOMS: atom_id res chain seq x y z
N MET A 1 27.20 28.46 -8.41
CA MET A 1 26.77 27.33 -9.27
C MET A 1 25.34 26.96 -8.88
N GLY A 2 24.47 26.76 -9.88
CA GLY A 2 23.02 26.93 -9.79
C GLY A 2 22.24 25.91 -8.95
N LEU A 3 21.23 26.42 -8.25
CA LEU A 3 20.28 25.75 -7.36
C LEU A 3 19.15 25.01 -8.12
N PHE A 4 19.48 24.40 -9.26
CA PHE A 4 18.51 23.67 -10.09
C PHE A 4 19.06 22.28 -10.38
N GLY A 5 18.66 21.30 -9.57
CA GLY A 5 19.02 19.90 -9.77
C GLY A 5 18.57 19.41 -11.14
N GLY A 6 19.47 18.72 -11.85
CA GLY A 6 19.19 18.17 -13.17
C GLY A 6 17.95 17.26 -13.18
N LYS A 7 17.25 17.24 -14.32
CA LYS A 7 16.16 16.29 -14.55
C LYS A 7 16.75 14.96 -15.04
N THR A 8 16.23 13.85 -14.53
CA THR A 8 16.59 12.49 -14.95
C THR A 8 15.37 11.84 -15.60
N ALA A 9 15.57 11.13 -16.72
CA ALA A 9 14.50 10.38 -17.36
C ALA A 9 14.30 9.03 -16.67
N CYS A 10 13.04 8.64 -16.45
CA CYS A 10 12.68 7.34 -15.90
C CYS A 10 13.04 6.22 -16.90
N ALA A 11 13.76 5.20 -16.44
CA ALA A 11 14.15 4.06 -17.26
C ALA A 11 12.95 3.19 -17.72
N VAL A 12 11.78 3.31 -17.08
CA VAL A 12 10.57 2.56 -17.42
C VAL A 12 9.65 3.37 -18.34
N CYS A 13 9.19 4.55 -17.94
CA CYS A 13 8.22 5.34 -18.71
C CYS A 13 8.82 6.48 -19.55
N GLY A 14 10.11 6.81 -19.38
CA GLY A 14 10.77 7.90 -20.11
C GLY A 14 10.45 9.32 -19.62
N GLU A 15 9.51 9.49 -18.68
CA GLU A 15 9.18 10.79 -18.11
C GLU A 15 10.37 11.41 -17.36
N LYS A 16 10.55 12.72 -17.53
CA LYS A 16 11.65 13.47 -16.92
C LYS A 16 11.22 14.05 -15.58
N GLU A 17 11.88 13.62 -14.51
CA GLU A 17 11.62 14.07 -13.16
C GLU A 17 12.83 14.73 -12.52
N SER A 18 12.61 15.48 -11.44
CA SER A 18 13.71 16.01 -10.66
C SER A 18 14.50 14.86 -10.03
N LYS A 19 15.83 14.89 -10.14
CA LYS A 19 16.69 13.78 -9.66
C LYS A 19 16.43 13.36 -8.20
N HIS A 20 16.08 14.30 -7.32
CA HIS A 20 15.80 14.05 -5.90
C HIS A 20 14.48 13.31 -5.62
N LEU A 21 13.58 13.22 -6.61
CA LEU A 21 12.33 12.45 -6.52
C LEU A 21 12.47 11.05 -7.09
N CYS A 22 13.59 10.76 -7.76
CA CYS A 22 13.78 9.50 -8.42
C CYS A 22 14.33 8.43 -7.47
N THR A 23 13.97 7.18 -7.71
CA THR A 23 14.49 6.02 -6.99
C THR A 23 15.53 5.31 -7.85
N GLU A 24 16.70 5.03 -7.30
CA GLU A 24 17.72 4.20 -7.96
C GLU A 24 17.44 2.71 -7.70
N ILE A 25 17.59 1.90 -8.75
CA ILE A 25 17.47 0.44 -8.73
C ILE A 25 18.69 -0.19 -9.40
N ALA A 26 18.77 -1.52 -9.47
CA ALA A 26 19.96 -2.26 -9.90
C ALA A 26 20.56 -1.80 -11.24
N ASP A 27 19.70 -1.49 -12.23
CA ASP A 27 20.07 -1.19 -13.61
C ASP A 27 19.41 0.08 -14.15
N GLY A 28 18.94 0.99 -13.27
CA GLY A 28 18.31 2.24 -13.72
C GLY A 28 17.76 3.16 -12.63
N THR A 29 17.10 4.22 -13.08
CA THR A 29 16.48 5.23 -12.22
C THR A 29 14.99 5.37 -12.57
N LEU A 30 14.12 5.36 -11.56
CA LEU A 30 12.67 5.36 -11.70
C LEU A 30 12.04 6.67 -11.21
N CYS A 31 11.00 7.14 -11.89
CA CYS A 31 10.11 8.17 -11.36
C CYS A 31 9.26 7.61 -10.20
N PRO A 32 8.66 8.45 -9.33
CA PRO A 32 7.79 7.99 -8.24
C PRO A 32 6.65 7.07 -8.70
N GLN A 33 6.12 7.30 -9.91
CA GLN A 33 5.02 6.54 -10.47
C GLN A 33 5.42 5.10 -10.82
N CYS A 34 6.66 4.87 -11.27
CA CYS A 34 7.17 3.52 -11.57
C CYS A 34 7.83 2.87 -10.35
N ALA A 35 8.42 3.64 -9.45
CA ALA A 35 9.01 3.13 -8.22
C ALA A 35 7.99 2.42 -7.30
N ARG A 36 6.69 2.75 -7.42
CA ARG A 36 5.61 2.12 -6.65
C ARG A 36 5.53 0.59 -6.81
N TYR A 37 6.04 0.03 -7.91
CA TYR A 37 5.98 -1.41 -8.17
C TYR A 37 7.06 -2.19 -7.41
N CYS A 38 8.07 -1.52 -6.86
CA CYS A 38 9.26 -2.16 -6.29
C CYS A 38 9.79 -1.44 -5.04
N ILE A 39 8.91 -0.77 -4.26
CA ILE A 39 9.33 0.04 -3.09
C ILE A 39 10.21 -0.77 -2.12
N GLN A 40 9.97 -2.07 -2.00
CA GLN A 40 10.71 -2.97 -1.10
C GLN A 40 11.66 -3.92 -1.86
N SER A 41 11.98 -3.60 -3.11
CA SER A 41 12.85 -4.40 -3.99
C SER A 41 13.93 -3.53 -4.63
N PRO A 42 14.95 -3.06 -3.86
CA PRO A 42 15.99 -2.18 -4.40
C PRO A 42 16.85 -2.83 -5.49
N LEU A 43 16.89 -4.17 -5.52
CA LEU A 43 17.58 -4.96 -6.55
C LEU A 43 16.70 -5.29 -7.76
N ALA A 44 15.49 -4.70 -7.86
CA ALA A 44 14.62 -4.89 -9.01
C ALA A 44 15.30 -4.39 -10.29
N SER A 45 15.04 -5.07 -11.40
CA SER A 45 15.47 -4.62 -12.73
C SER A 45 14.42 -3.74 -13.39
N VAL A 46 14.86 -2.86 -14.29
CA VAL A 46 13.99 -2.04 -15.15
C VAL A 46 13.01 -2.93 -15.92
N ALA A 47 13.46 -4.10 -16.39
CA ALA A 47 12.63 -5.06 -17.10
C ALA A 47 11.48 -5.61 -16.23
N ALA A 48 11.77 -6.03 -14.99
CA ALA A 48 10.77 -6.54 -14.06
C ALA A 48 9.74 -5.46 -13.70
N VAL A 49 10.19 -4.23 -13.43
CA VAL A 49 9.29 -3.10 -13.12
C VAL A 49 8.41 -2.73 -14.33
N ARG A 50 8.96 -2.80 -15.55
CA ARG A 50 8.19 -2.58 -16.78
C ARG A 50 7.09 -3.64 -16.94
N GLN A 51 7.41 -4.90 -16.72
CA GLN A 51 6.43 -6.00 -16.77
C GLN A 51 5.33 -5.82 -15.74
N ALA A 52 5.67 -5.51 -14.48
CA ALA A 52 4.68 -5.25 -13.44
C ALA A 52 3.76 -4.06 -13.78
N ARG A 53 4.31 -3.00 -14.39
CA ARG A 53 3.52 -1.85 -14.86
C ARG A 53 2.56 -2.22 -15.99
N GLU A 54 3.00 -3.02 -16.96
CA GLU A 54 2.16 -3.45 -18.08
C GLU A 54 1.03 -4.37 -17.61
N GLU A 55 1.34 -5.31 -16.71
CA GLU A 55 0.34 -6.17 -16.10
C GLU A 55 -0.67 -5.37 -15.26
N ASN A 56 -0.21 -4.36 -14.50
CA ASN A 56 -1.10 -3.44 -13.79
C ASN A 56 -2.06 -2.71 -14.74
N HIS A 57 -1.53 -2.21 -15.86
CA HIS A 57 -2.33 -1.52 -16.87
C HIS A 57 -3.39 -2.44 -17.46
N ARG A 58 -3.02 -3.68 -17.79
CA ARG A 58 -3.96 -4.70 -18.27
C ARG A 58 -5.06 -4.98 -17.25
N ARG A 59 -4.70 -5.16 -15.96
CA ARG A 59 -5.65 -5.39 -14.87
C ARG A 59 -6.59 -4.20 -14.69
N PHE A 60 -6.07 -2.98 -14.74
CA PHE A 60 -6.90 -1.78 -14.58
C PHE A 60 -7.90 -1.59 -15.73
N GLN A 61 -7.51 -1.93 -16.97
CA GLN A 61 -8.42 -1.90 -18.12
C GLN A 61 -9.57 -2.92 -18.00
N GLN A 62 -9.32 -4.06 -17.37
CA GLN A 62 -10.31 -5.14 -17.19
C GLN A 62 -11.07 -5.04 -15.87
N PHE A 63 -10.67 -4.13 -14.98
CA PHE A 63 -11.21 -4.03 -13.63
C PHE A 63 -12.71 -3.71 -13.67
N HIS A 64 -13.49 -4.60 -13.08
CA HIS A 64 -14.93 -4.47 -12.92
C HIS A 64 -15.29 -4.31 -11.44
N GLU A 65 -15.77 -3.14 -11.07
CA GLU A 65 -16.14 -2.85 -9.69
C GLU A 65 -17.37 -3.67 -9.27
N THR A 66 -17.15 -4.69 -8.45
CA THR A 66 -18.21 -5.50 -7.83
C THR A 66 -18.59 -4.99 -6.45
N LYS A 67 -17.63 -4.40 -5.72
CA LYS A 67 -17.82 -3.89 -4.37
C LYS A 67 -16.90 -2.71 -4.10
N VAL A 68 -17.43 -1.70 -3.42
CA VAL A 68 -16.63 -0.57 -2.90
C VAL A 68 -16.86 -0.44 -1.41
N LEU A 69 -15.76 -0.43 -0.67
CA LEU A 69 -15.76 -0.05 0.73
C LEU A 69 -15.27 1.39 0.84
N THR A 70 -16.10 2.29 1.36
CA THR A 70 -15.83 3.73 1.41
C THR A 70 -16.26 4.33 2.73
N GLN A 71 -15.67 5.45 3.12
CA GLN A 71 -16.05 6.23 4.29
C GLN A 71 -16.12 7.71 3.95
N THR A 72 -17.06 8.43 4.57
CA THR A 72 -17.18 9.88 4.47
C THR A 72 -15.86 10.54 4.87
N LEU A 73 -15.28 11.35 3.98
CA LEU A 73 -13.98 12.03 4.16
C LEU A 73 -12.77 11.10 4.34
N GLY A 74 -12.89 9.83 3.92
CA GLY A 74 -11.84 8.82 4.00
C GLY A 74 -11.42 8.24 2.65
N GLY A 75 -10.48 7.31 2.71
CA GLY A 75 -10.08 6.47 1.59
C GLY A 75 -11.15 5.47 1.18
N SER A 76 -10.98 4.87 0.01
CA SER A 76 -11.86 3.82 -0.51
C SER A 76 -11.05 2.61 -1.00
N ILE A 77 -11.64 1.43 -0.85
CA ILE A 77 -11.12 0.15 -1.32
C ILE A 77 -12.08 -0.33 -2.41
N PHE A 78 -11.55 -0.56 -3.59
CA PHE A 78 -12.31 -0.98 -4.76
C PHE A 78 -11.98 -2.44 -5.04
N VAL A 79 -13.02 -3.25 -5.23
CA VAL A 79 -12.91 -4.70 -5.31
C VAL A 79 -13.64 -5.23 -6.54
N ASP A 80 -12.95 -6.09 -7.25
CA ASP A 80 -13.46 -6.91 -8.34
C ASP A 80 -13.39 -8.37 -7.87
N LEU A 81 -14.52 -8.92 -7.45
CA LEU A 81 -14.61 -10.30 -6.97
C LEU A 81 -14.55 -11.31 -8.12
N ASP A 82 -14.97 -10.92 -9.32
CA ASP A 82 -15.01 -11.80 -10.49
C ASP A 82 -13.59 -12.13 -10.96
N HIS A 83 -12.71 -11.13 -10.96
CA HIS A 83 -11.30 -11.29 -11.32
C HIS A 83 -10.36 -11.39 -10.10
N ARG A 84 -10.89 -11.34 -8.88
CA ARG A 84 -10.13 -11.29 -7.61
C ARG A 84 -9.07 -10.19 -7.59
N LEU A 85 -9.46 -8.99 -8.04
CA LEU A 85 -8.60 -7.79 -8.09
C LEU A 85 -9.03 -6.75 -7.05
N CYS A 86 -8.06 -5.98 -6.57
CA CYS A 86 -8.28 -4.89 -5.62
C CYS A 86 -7.37 -3.70 -5.94
N TYR A 87 -7.85 -2.49 -5.64
CA TYR A 87 -6.97 -1.33 -5.49
C TYR A 87 -7.46 -0.38 -4.38
N LEU A 88 -6.51 0.40 -3.85
CA LEU A 88 -6.77 1.41 -2.84
C LEU A 88 -6.71 2.81 -3.46
N SER A 89 -7.63 3.70 -3.09
CA SER A 89 -7.58 5.09 -3.54
C SER A 89 -8.13 6.05 -2.49
N GLY A 90 -7.40 7.13 -2.24
CA GLY A 90 -7.88 8.27 -1.45
C GLY A 90 -8.87 9.17 -2.21
N GLN A 91 -9.16 8.85 -3.47
CA GLN A 91 -10.01 9.64 -4.36
C GLN A 91 -11.06 8.75 -5.02
N LYS A 92 -12.30 9.25 -5.16
CA LYS A 92 -13.37 8.50 -5.87
C LYS A 92 -13.05 8.23 -7.33
N LYS A 93 -12.27 9.12 -7.97
CA LYS A 93 -11.76 8.97 -9.34
C LYS A 93 -10.26 9.24 -9.32
N PRO A 94 -9.41 8.20 -9.37
CA PRO A 94 -7.97 8.39 -9.30
C PRO A 94 -7.48 9.11 -10.56
N LYS A 95 -6.67 10.16 -10.39
CA LYS A 95 -6.10 10.95 -11.50
C LYS A 95 -4.96 10.22 -12.22
N VAL A 96 -4.36 9.26 -11.55
CA VAL A 96 -3.32 8.37 -12.07
C VAL A 96 -3.81 6.96 -11.86
N GLU A 97 -3.50 6.07 -12.80
CA GLU A 97 -3.78 4.64 -12.66
C GLU A 97 -3.36 4.12 -11.29
N PRO A 98 -4.29 3.53 -10.50
CA PRO A 98 -3.95 2.95 -9.21
C PRO A 98 -3.15 1.66 -9.40
N LEU A 99 -2.48 1.22 -8.34
CA LEU A 99 -1.85 -0.11 -8.34
C LEU A 99 -2.95 -1.15 -8.06
N VAL A 100 -3.28 -1.94 -9.08
CA VAL A 100 -4.26 -3.04 -9.06
C VAL A 100 -3.52 -4.35 -8.80
N PHE A 101 -3.88 -4.99 -7.70
CA PHE A 101 -3.26 -6.24 -7.26
C PHE A 101 -4.30 -7.35 -7.13
N GLN A 102 -3.86 -8.58 -7.31
CA GLN A 102 -4.66 -9.77 -7.05
C GLN A 102 -4.72 -10.07 -5.56
N PHE A 103 -5.75 -10.78 -5.13
CA PHE A 103 -5.88 -11.19 -3.72
C PHE A 103 -4.71 -12.08 -3.27
N SER A 104 -4.26 -12.98 -4.14
CA SER A 104 -3.11 -13.87 -3.91
C SER A 104 -1.76 -13.14 -3.82
N GLU A 105 -1.69 -11.88 -4.27
CA GLU A 105 -0.47 -11.07 -4.18
C GLU A 105 -0.35 -10.36 -2.81
N VAL A 106 -1.36 -10.45 -1.94
CA VAL A 106 -1.35 -9.84 -0.60
C VAL A 106 -0.54 -10.72 0.36
N GLU A 107 0.62 -10.23 0.79
CA GLU A 107 1.46 -10.90 1.80
C GLU A 107 1.03 -10.56 3.25
N GLY A 108 0.21 -9.51 3.41
CA GLY A 108 -0.31 -9.08 4.71
C GLY A 108 -0.64 -7.59 4.75
N TYR A 109 -1.20 -7.14 5.87
CA TYR A 109 -1.54 -5.73 6.06
C TYR A 109 -1.34 -5.24 7.49
N GLN A 110 -1.29 -3.92 7.65
CA GLN A 110 -1.16 -3.24 8.94
C GLN A 110 -2.08 -2.03 9.01
N LEU A 111 -2.77 -1.84 10.14
CA LEU A 111 -3.58 -0.67 10.43
C LEU A 111 -2.96 0.11 11.60
N GLU A 112 -2.46 1.31 11.34
CA GLU A 112 -1.80 2.15 12.34
C GLU A 112 -2.56 3.47 12.56
N ARG A 113 -2.49 4.05 13.76
CA ARG A 113 -2.97 5.41 14.04
C ARG A 113 -1.79 6.33 14.32
N VAL A 114 -1.65 7.39 13.54
CA VAL A 114 -0.56 8.37 13.66
C VAL A 114 -1.09 9.64 14.32
N GLY A 115 -0.36 10.15 15.33
CA GLY A 115 -0.62 11.45 15.97
C GLY A 115 -1.32 11.44 17.33
N GLU A 116 -1.33 10.32 18.06
CA GLU A 116 -2.01 10.21 19.37
C GLU A 116 -1.16 10.76 20.55
N LYS A 117 -1.82 11.40 21.52
CA LYS A 117 -1.32 11.57 22.90
C LYS A 117 -1.94 10.46 23.76
N THR A 118 -1.14 9.49 24.17
CA THR A 118 -1.60 8.30 24.91
C THR A 118 -2.09 8.66 26.31
N VAL A 119 -3.38 8.49 26.60
CA VAL A 119 -3.90 8.47 27.98
C VAL A 119 -4.51 7.10 28.24
N THR A 120 -3.74 6.23 28.90
CA THR A 120 -4.15 4.88 29.26
C THR A 120 -4.91 4.90 30.58
N LYS A 121 -6.17 4.47 30.61
CA LYS A 121 -6.83 4.00 31.83
C LYS A 121 -6.88 2.48 31.81
N THR A 122 -5.98 1.86 32.57
CA THR A 122 -5.90 0.41 32.72
C THR A 122 -6.87 -0.07 33.80
N LYS A 123 -7.69 -1.08 33.47
CA LYS A 123 -8.18 -2.04 34.46
C LYS A 123 -7.99 -3.46 33.91
N GLY A 124 -7.00 -4.15 34.46
CA GLY A 124 -6.87 -5.61 34.41
C GLY A 124 -6.27 -6.21 33.14
N GLY A 125 -5.28 -7.08 33.34
CA GLY A 125 -4.92 -8.16 32.40
C GLY A 125 -3.92 -7.78 31.31
N LEU A 126 -2.75 -8.43 31.34
CA LEU A 126 -1.73 -8.41 30.30
C LEU A 126 -2.33 -8.59 28.90
N THR A 127 -2.05 -7.67 27.97
CA THR A 127 -1.07 -7.86 26.88
C THR A 127 -0.85 -6.50 26.22
N ARG A 128 0.38 -5.99 26.26
CA ARG A 128 0.75 -4.72 25.62
C ARG A 128 0.93 -4.97 24.12
N ALA A 129 0.09 -4.39 23.28
CA ALA A 129 0.50 -4.07 21.91
C ALA A 129 1.11 -2.66 21.95
N VAL A 130 2.40 -2.57 21.63
CA VAL A 130 3.12 -1.31 21.50
C VAL A 130 2.54 -0.58 20.30
N VAL A 131 1.62 0.35 20.55
CA VAL A 131 1.24 1.38 19.58
C VAL A 131 2.33 2.43 19.61
N GLY A 132 3.07 2.54 18.51
CA GLY A 132 3.88 3.73 18.24
C GLY A 132 5.27 3.44 17.69
N GLY A 133 5.38 3.52 16.36
CA GLY A 133 6.52 4.09 15.67
C GLY A 133 7.85 3.33 15.76
N ALA A 134 8.08 2.40 14.82
CA ALA A 134 9.44 1.98 14.46
C ALA A 134 9.61 1.21 13.13
N LEU A 135 8.57 0.70 12.45
CA LEU A 135 8.77 -0.59 11.76
C LEU A 135 8.79 -0.67 10.22
N PHE A 136 8.85 0.42 9.44
CA PHE A 136 9.09 0.27 7.98
C PHE A 136 9.93 1.39 7.33
N GLY A 137 11.20 1.45 7.75
CA GLY A 137 12.33 1.81 6.89
C GLY A 137 13.20 0.56 6.62
N SER A 138 13.64 0.40 5.36
CA SER A 138 14.50 -0.63 4.71
C SER A 138 14.38 -2.13 5.03
N ALA A 139 13.91 -2.60 6.19
CA ALA A 139 13.81 -4.02 6.50
C ALA A 139 12.62 -4.28 7.43
N GLY A 140 11.54 -4.82 6.86
CA GLY A 140 10.27 -4.99 7.54
C GLY A 140 10.29 -5.95 8.73
N ALA A 141 9.53 -5.63 9.77
CA ALA A 141 9.04 -6.64 10.70
C ALA A 141 7.59 -6.99 10.32
N ILE A 142 7.42 -8.17 9.74
CA ILE A 142 6.13 -8.81 9.57
C ILE A 142 5.89 -9.59 10.86
N VAL A 143 4.87 -9.22 11.64
CA VAL A 143 4.31 -10.08 12.68
C VAL A 143 2.80 -10.01 12.56
N GLY A 144 2.22 -11.11 12.06
CA GLY A 144 0.80 -11.37 12.20
C GLY A 144 0.46 -11.46 13.68
N ALA A 145 -0.28 -10.49 14.18
CA ALA A 145 -0.85 -10.54 15.51
C ALA A 145 -2.35 -10.39 15.38
N SER A 146 -3.04 -11.47 15.71
CA SER A 146 -4.48 -11.66 15.69
C SER A 146 -5.23 -10.46 16.25
N THR A 147 -6.27 -10.06 15.52
CA THR A 147 -7.16 -8.93 15.77
C THR A 147 -7.69 -8.92 17.21
N ALA A 148 -7.18 -8.03 18.05
CA ALA A 148 -7.80 -7.68 19.33
C ALA A 148 -8.64 -6.40 19.16
N LYS A 149 -9.94 -6.51 19.47
CA LYS A 149 -10.90 -5.40 19.39
C LYS A 149 -10.67 -4.46 20.57
N THR A 150 -9.85 -3.42 20.38
CA THR A 150 -9.64 -2.38 21.39
C THR A 150 -10.70 -1.29 21.23
N GLU A 151 -11.56 -1.11 22.24
CA GLU A 151 -12.37 0.11 22.36
C GLU A 151 -11.50 1.26 22.86
N THR A 152 -10.78 1.90 21.93
CA THR A 152 -10.09 3.16 22.21
C THR A 152 -11.07 4.31 21.95
N LYS A 153 -11.52 4.98 23.02
CA LYS A 153 -12.14 6.31 22.88
C LYS A 153 -11.02 7.31 22.56
N THR A 154 -10.80 7.56 21.27
CA THR A 154 -9.73 8.42 20.76
C THR A 154 -10.29 9.74 20.25
N THR A 155 -9.77 10.87 20.73
CA THR A 155 -10.05 12.20 20.19
C THR A 155 -8.81 12.68 19.40
N GLY A 156 -8.78 12.42 18.09
CA GLY A 156 -7.71 12.86 17.17
C GLY A 156 -6.74 11.76 16.70
N GLY A 157 -6.14 11.94 15.51
CA GLY A 157 -5.21 11.02 14.83
C GLY A 157 -5.70 10.55 13.46
N ILE A 158 -4.78 10.27 12.52
CA ILE A 158 -5.11 9.73 11.18
C ILE A 158 -4.79 8.23 11.18
N SER A 159 -5.76 7.40 10.80
CA SER A 159 -5.53 5.97 10.61
C SER A 159 -4.91 5.73 9.24
N ILE A 160 -3.87 4.91 9.13
CA ILE A 160 -3.20 4.53 7.88
C ILE A 160 -3.28 3.01 7.74
N LEU A 161 -3.82 2.55 6.62
CA LEU A 161 -3.72 1.15 6.18
C LEU A 161 -2.50 1.01 5.28
N SER A 162 -1.65 0.03 5.55
CA SER A 162 -0.55 -0.39 4.66
C SER A 162 -0.77 -1.86 4.26
N VAL A 163 -0.72 -2.17 2.97
CA VAL A 163 -0.84 -3.55 2.46
C VAL A 163 0.47 -3.91 1.76
N ALA A 164 1.09 -5.01 2.17
CA ALA A 164 2.29 -5.57 1.58
C ALA A 164 1.91 -6.49 0.41
N LEU A 165 2.62 -6.33 -0.71
CA LEU A 165 2.30 -7.01 -1.97
C LEU A 165 3.54 -7.68 -2.56
N ASN A 166 3.33 -8.81 -3.24
CA ASN A 166 4.33 -9.49 -4.04
C ASN A 166 3.88 -9.61 -5.50
N LEU A 167 4.38 -8.72 -6.35
CA LEU A 167 4.02 -8.63 -7.76
C LEU A 167 5.02 -9.45 -8.59
N GLY A 168 4.83 -10.77 -8.64
CA GLY A 168 5.68 -11.67 -9.42
C GLY A 168 7.16 -11.65 -8.99
N GLY A 169 7.41 -11.60 -7.67
CA GLY A 169 8.74 -11.51 -7.07
C GLY A 169 9.15 -10.09 -6.69
N LEU A 170 8.43 -9.06 -7.15
CA LEU A 170 8.65 -7.68 -6.72
C LEU A 170 7.85 -7.37 -5.46
N LYS A 171 8.55 -7.23 -4.33
CA LYS A 171 7.96 -6.76 -3.07
C LYS A 171 7.71 -5.26 -3.12
N THR A 172 6.49 -4.87 -2.79
CA THR A 172 6.07 -3.47 -2.67
C THR A 172 4.95 -3.29 -1.64
N ARG A 173 4.49 -2.05 -1.43
CA ARG A 173 3.37 -1.74 -0.55
C ARG A 173 2.47 -0.66 -1.13
N VAL A 174 1.18 -0.72 -0.79
CA VAL A 174 0.22 0.35 -1.01
C VAL A 174 -0.30 0.88 0.32
N GLN A 175 -0.59 2.18 0.37
CA GLN A 175 -1.06 2.84 1.60
C GLN A 175 -2.35 3.61 1.35
N LEU A 176 -3.25 3.59 2.34
CA LEU A 176 -4.50 4.32 2.34
C LEU A 176 -4.66 5.08 3.65
N ALA A 177 -4.71 6.40 3.57
CA ALA A 177 -5.04 7.24 4.71
C ALA A 177 -6.55 7.25 4.95
N SER A 178 -6.94 7.28 6.23
CA SER A 178 -8.32 7.20 6.69
C SER A 178 -9.09 6.06 6.02
N PRO A 179 -8.61 4.80 6.14
CA PRO A 179 -9.26 3.65 5.52
C PRO A 179 -10.66 3.47 6.08
N PRO A 180 -11.60 2.94 5.27
CA PRO A 180 -12.98 2.78 5.69
C PRO A 180 -13.13 1.75 6.80
N LEU A 181 -14.21 1.88 7.58
CA LEU A 181 -14.57 0.87 8.58
C LEU A 181 -14.76 -0.50 7.91
N GLY A 182 -14.22 -1.55 8.52
CA GLY A 182 -14.25 -2.90 7.96
C GLY A 182 -13.15 -3.20 6.94
N ALA A 183 -12.21 -2.28 6.70
CA ALA A 183 -11.08 -2.52 5.80
C ALA A 183 -10.25 -3.76 6.18
N GLY A 184 -10.01 -3.98 7.47
CA GLY A 184 -9.30 -5.18 7.96
C GLY A 184 -10.06 -6.46 7.62
N THR A 185 -11.34 -6.55 8.00
CA THR A 185 -12.19 -7.71 7.68
C THR A 185 -12.29 -7.99 6.18
N LEU A 186 -12.33 -6.94 5.35
CA LEU A 186 -12.32 -7.11 3.89
C LEU A 186 -11.00 -7.71 3.40
N LEU A 187 -9.85 -7.27 3.95
CA LEU A 187 -8.54 -7.81 3.60
C LEU A 187 -8.35 -9.24 4.11
N ASP A 188 -8.88 -9.57 5.30
CA ASP A 188 -8.91 -10.94 5.81
C ASP A 188 -9.61 -11.86 4.81
N SER A 189 -10.82 -11.49 4.35
CA SER A 189 -11.55 -12.25 3.32
C SER A 189 -10.82 -12.31 1.97
N MET A 190 -10.09 -11.26 1.58
CA MET A 190 -9.28 -11.31 0.35
C MET A 190 -8.14 -12.33 0.48
N MET A 191 -7.41 -12.33 1.59
CA MET A 191 -6.31 -13.29 1.81
C MET A 191 -6.83 -14.73 1.84
N GLU A 192 -7.96 -14.98 2.53
CA GLU A 192 -8.61 -16.30 2.53
C GLU A 192 -8.97 -16.76 1.10
N LEU A 193 -9.62 -15.91 0.30
CA LEU A 193 -9.95 -16.21 -1.10
C LEU A 193 -8.72 -16.31 -2.02
N GLY A 194 -7.57 -15.77 -1.60
CA GLY A 194 -6.31 -15.84 -2.33
C GLY A 194 -5.60 -17.19 -2.19
N GLU A 195 -5.85 -17.93 -1.11
CA GLU A 195 -5.28 -19.25 -0.82
C GLU A 195 -6.05 -20.40 -1.49
N GLU A 196 -7.29 -20.16 -1.94
CA GLU A 196 -8.18 -21.17 -2.56
C GLU A 196 -7.89 -21.46 -4.06
N GLY A 197 -6.72 -21.07 -4.58
CA GLY A 197 -6.35 -21.23 -6.00
C GLY A 197 -4.96 -21.81 -6.18
#